data_AF-V5DNA1-F1
#
_entry.id   AF-V5DNA1-F1
#
_cell.length_a   1.000
_cell.length_b   1.000
_cell.length_c   1.000
_cell.angle_alpha   90.00
_cell.angle_beta   90.00
_cell.angle_gamma   90.00
#
_symmetry.space_group_name_H-M   'P 1'
#
loop_
_entity.id
_entity.type
_entity.pdbx_description
1 polymer ?
#
loop_
_entity_poly.entity_id
_entity_poly.type
_entity_poly.pdbx_seq_one_letter_code
_entity_poly.pdbx_strand_id
1 'polypeptide(L)' 'MKNAFKIPVKKPLIYTFFKNAPQNMGDIGDEVISLLNFKKKLSTLGHFYTTYDHIEHLKRQFNDQLGKLRDVGFDVRP' A
#
# COMPACT_ATOMS: atom_id res chain seq x y z
N MET A 1 30.37 18.56 1.79
CA MET A 1 29.49 17.74 2.67
C MET A 1 28.12 17.69 2.01
N LYS A 2 27.62 16.50 1.66
CA LYS A 2 26.36 16.33 0.91
C LYS A 2 25.19 16.47 1.89
N ASN A 3 24.51 17.62 1.90
CA ASN A 3 23.26 17.77 2.62
C ASN A 3 22.18 17.01 1.86
N ALA A 4 21.91 15.77 2.29
CA ALA A 4 20.75 15.03 1.83
C ALA A 4 19.50 15.75 2.36
N PHE A 5 18.83 16.48 1.47
CA PHE A 5 17.49 16.99 1.72
C PHE A 5 16.57 15.78 1.94
N LYS A 6 16.35 15.42 3.21
CA LYS A 6 15.39 14.39 3.58
C LYS A 6 14.02 14.99 3.34
N ILE A 7 13.45 14.75 2.16
CA ILE A 7 12.07 15.09 1.86
C ILE A 7 11.24 14.44 2.97
N PRO A 8 10.50 15.20 3.79
CA PRO A 8 9.59 14.58 4.74
C PRO A 8 8.61 13.77 3.91
N VAL A 9 8.70 12.43 4.01
CA VAL A 9 7.73 11.54 3.37
C VAL A 9 6.41 11.85 4.04
N LYS A 10 5.64 12.76 3.44
CA LYS A 10 4.27 13.06 3.85
C LYS A 10 3.57 11.71 3.85
N LYS A 11 3.18 11.22 5.03
CA LYS A 11 2.65 9.86 5.19
C LYS A 11 1.60 9.65 4.09
N PRO A 12 1.78 8.65 3.22
CA PRO A 12 0.88 8.51 2.09
C PRO A 12 -0.53 8.27 2.59
N LEU A 13 -1.46 9.11 2.11
CA LEU A 13 -2.89 9.01 2.42
C LEU A 13 -3.53 7.81 1.73
N ILE A 14 -2.88 7.30 0.68
CA ILE A 14 -3.31 6.17 -0.12
C ILE A 14 -2.52 4.94 0.33
N TYR A 15 -3.20 4.02 1.00
CA TYR A 15 -2.66 2.70 1.31
C TYR A 15 -2.94 1.75 0.15
N THR A 16 -1.94 0.96 -0.22
CA THR A 16 -2.06 -0.06 -1.26
C THR A 16 -2.38 -1.40 -0.62
N PHE A 17 -3.34 -2.12 -1.20
CA PHE A 17 -3.74 -3.45 -0.75
C PHE A 17 -3.43 -4.49 -1.80
N PHE A 18 -2.83 -5.61 -1.39
CA PHE A 18 -2.61 -6.77 -2.25
C PHE A 18 -3.38 -7.97 -1.75
N LYS A 19 -4.08 -8.65 -2.64
CA LYS A 19 -4.72 -9.92 -2.31
C LYS A 19 -3.64 -10.96 -2.01
N ASN A 20 -3.78 -11.63 -0.88
CA ASN A 20 -3.00 -12.81 -0.54
C ASN A 20 -3.64 -14.02 -1.23
N ALA A 21 -3.24 -14.27 -2.48
CA ALA A 21 -3.70 -15.41 -3.25
C ALA A 21 -2.55 -16.41 -3.42
N PRO A 22 -2.82 -17.73 -3.34
CA PRO A 22 -1.83 -18.73 -3.71
C PRO A 22 -1.44 -18.49 -5.18
N GLN A 23 -0.16 -18.26 -5.42
CA GLN A 23 0.39 -18.13 -6.77
C GLN A 23 1.00 -19.49 -7.13
N ASN A 24 0.54 -20.09 -8.22
CA ASN A 24 1.18 -21.29 -8.74
C ASN A 24 2.44 -20.87 -9.49
N MET A 25 3.60 -21.46 -9.17
CA MET A 25 4.86 -21.08 -9.83
C MET A 25 4.87 -21.42 -11.34
N GLY A 26 3.97 -22.31 -11.79
CA GLY A 26 3.75 -22.60 -13.20
C GLY A 26 3.06 -21.48 -14.00
N ASP A 27 2.39 -20.54 -13.32
CA ASP A 27 1.64 -19.42 -13.94
C ASP A 27 2.43 -18.09 -13.88
N ILE A 28 3.75 -18.13 -13.68
CA ILE A 28 4.59 -16.93 -13.68
C ILE A 28 4.72 -16.42 -15.13
N GLY A 29 3.77 -15.59 -15.53
CA GLY A 29 3.82 -14.78 -16.74
C GLY A 29 4.22 -13.32 -16.47
N ASP A 30 4.16 -12.50 -17.52
CA ASP A 30 4.49 -11.07 -17.46
C ASP A 30 3.68 -10.29 -16.41
N GLU A 31 2.46 -10.73 -16.11
CA GLU A 31 1.61 -10.14 -15.07
C GLU A 31 2.24 -10.23 -13.67
N VAL A 32 2.85 -11.38 -13.35
CA VAL A 32 3.53 -11.60 -12.07
C VAL A 32 4.78 -10.72 -11.99
N ILE A 33 5.53 -10.61 -13.08
CA ILE A 33 6.72 -9.74 -13.16
C ILE A 33 6.31 -8.27 -12.99
N SER A 34 5.22 -7.83 -13.63
CA SER A 34 4.66 -6.49 -13.50
C SER A 34 4.25 -6.19 -12.05
N LEU A 35 3.56 -7.13 -11.39
CA LEU A 35 3.18 -7.03 -9.97
C LEU A 35 4.41 -6.90 -9.06
N LEU A 36 5.46 -7.70 -9.29
CA LEU A 36 6.70 -7.65 -8.52
C LEU A 36 7.43 -6.31 -8.72
N ASN A 37 7.48 -5.80 -9.95
CA ASN A 37 8.07 -4.50 -10.26
C ASN A 37 7.28 -3.35 -9.61
N PHE A 38 5.95 -3.46 -9.58
CA PHE A 38 5.10 -2.50 -8.89
C PHE A 38 5.35 -2.49 -7.37
N LYS A 39 5.43 -3.67 -6.73
CA LYS A 39 5.78 -3.79 -5.31
C LYS A 39 7.15 -3.18 -4.99
N LYS A 40 8.16 -3.42 -5.84
CA LYS A 40 9.50 -2.80 -5.72
C LYS A 40 9.43 -1.29 -5.80
N LYS A 41 8.68 -0.74 -6.77
CA LYS A 41 8.50 0.71 -6.94
C LYS A 41 7.85 1.34 -5.71
N LEU A 42 6.81 0.73 -5.14
CA LEU A 42 6.16 1.22 -3.92
C LEU A 42 7.14 1.26 -2.74
N SER A 43 7.94 0.21 -2.56
CA SER A 43 8.97 0.16 -1.51
C SER A 43 9.97 1.32 -1.65
N THR A 44 10.47 1.57 -2.87
CA THR A 44 11.38 2.69 -3.15
C THR A 44 10.77 4.06 -2.84
N LEU A 45 9.45 4.21 -3.03
CA LEU A 45 8.73 5.44 -2.68
C LEU A 45 8.43 5.57 -1.18
N GLY A 46 8.79 4.58 -0.35
CA GLY A 46 8.47 4.54 1.08
C GLY A 46 6.99 4.23 1.36
N HIS A 47 6.28 3.65 0.39
CA HIS A 47 4.90 3.19 0.57
C HIS A 47 4.90 1.74 1.07
N PHE A 48 4.34 1.54 2.26
CA PHE A 48 4.07 0.21 2.80
C PHE A 48 2.68 -0.23 2.36
N TYR A 49 2.60 -1.41 1.74
CA TYR A 49 1.34 -2.05 1.36
C TYR A 49 0.88 -3.03 2.43
N THR A 50 -0.42 -3.32 2.44
CA THR A 50 -1.04 -4.32 3.33
C THR A 50 -1.58 -5.47 2.50
N THR A 51 -1.59 -6.67 3.05
CA THR A 51 -2.20 -7.84 2.43
C THR A 51 -3.58 -8.15 3.01
N TYR A 52 -4.48 -8.68 2.18
CA TYR A 52 -5.80 -9.15 2.60
C TYR A 52 -6.13 -10.52 1.99
N ASP A 53 -6.84 -11.36 2.73
CA ASP A 53 -7.16 -12.73 2.28
C ASP A 53 -8.53 -12.80 1.60
N HIS A 54 -9.49 -12.02 2.09
CA HIS A 54 -10.87 -11.99 1.60
C HIS A 54 -11.47 -10.58 1.74
N ILE A 55 -12.63 -10.36 1.10
CA ILE A 55 -13.22 -9.03 0.96
C ILE A 55 -13.56 -8.35 2.29
N GLU A 56 -14.02 -9.12 3.29
CA GLU A 56 -14.33 -8.56 4.62
C GLU A 56 -13.06 -8.12 5.37
N HIS A 57 -11.96 -8.85 5.22
CA HIS A 57 -10.66 -8.44 5.75
C HIS A 57 -10.22 -7.10 5.13
N LEU A 58 -10.37 -6.95 3.81
CA LEU A 58 -10.08 -5.69 3.10
C LEU A 58 -10.96 -4.53 3.62
N LYS A 59 -12.29 -4.72 3.68
CA LYS A 59 -13.22 -3.69 4.17
C LYS A 59 -12.86 -3.23 5.58
N ARG A 60 -12.57 -4.18 6.47
CA ARG A 60 -12.17 -3.89 7.86
C ARG A 60 -10.88 -3.06 7.90
N GLN A 61 -9.82 -3.50 7.20
CA GLN A 61 -8.55 -2.77 7.16
C GLN A 61 -8.72 -1.37 6.56
N PHE A 62 -9.54 -1.23 5.53
CA PHE A 62 -9.83 0.06 4.89
C PHE A 62 -10.60 1.00 5.84
N ASN A 63 -11.61 0.50 6.54
CA ASN A 63 -12.35 1.29 7.53
C ASN A 63 -11.44 1.75 8.69
N ASP A 64 -10.58 0.86 9.19
CA ASP A 64 -9.59 1.20 10.22
C ASP A 64 -8.63 2.31 9.74
N GLN A 65 -8.29 2.34 8.45
CA GLN A 65 -7.49 3.42 7.87
C GLN A 65 -8.25 4.74 7.79
N LEU A 66 -9.52 4.73 7.39
CA LEU A 66 -10.36 5.92 7.41
C LEU A 66 -10.47 6.51 8.82
N GLY A 67 -10.62 5.66 9.84
CA GLY A 67 -10.57 6.06 11.24
C GLY A 67 -9.25 6.77 11.59
N LYS A 68 -8.11 6.17 11.24
CA LYS A 68 -6.79 6.79 11.47
C LYS A 68 -6.62 8.13 10.75
N LEU A 69 -7.16 8.27 9.54
CA LEU A 69 -7.11 9.54 8.78
C LEU A 69 -7.93 10.63 9.48
N ARG A 70 -9.16 10.30 9.90
CA ARG A 70 -10.01 11.21 10.68
C ARG A 70 -9.31 11.67 11.96
N ASP A 71 -8.69 10.75 12.68
CA ASP A 71 -8.05 11.04 13.97
C ASP A 71 -6.79 11.93 13.83
N VAL A 72 -6.12 11.91 12.66
CA VAL A 72 -5.01 12.85 12.35
C VAL A 72 -5.48 14.17 11.74
N GLY A 73 -6.79 14.47 11.79
CA GLY A 73 -7.36 15.73 11.33
C GLY A 73 -7.54 15.83 9.81
N PHE A 74 -7.48 14.70 9.08
CA PHE A 74 -7.99 14.67 7.70
C PHE A 74 -9.51 14.66 7.78
N ASP A 75 -10.08 15.86 7.80
CA ASP A 75 -11.52 16.09 7.77
C ASP A 75 -12.04 15.75 6.37
N VAL A 76 -12.44 14.48 6.19
CA VAL A 76 -13.29 14.07 5.06
C VAL A 76 -14.70 14.60 5.31
N ARG A 77 -14.89 15.92 5.14
CA ARG A 77 -16.23 16.45 4.99
C ARG A 77 -16.74 16.11 3.58
N PRO A 78 -17.98 15.65 3.45
CA PRO A 78 -18.63 15.50 2.15
C PRO A 78 -18.78 16.85 1.42
#